data_AF-A0A6J6CQH5-F1
#
_entry.id   AF-A0A6J6CQH5-F1
#
_cell.length_a   1.000
_cell.length_b   1.000
_cell.length_c   1.000
_cell.angle_alpha   90.00
_cell.angle_beta   90.00
_cell.angle_gamma   90.00
#
_symmetry.space_group_name_H-M   'P 1'
#
loop_
_entity.id
_entity.type
_entity.pdbx_description
1 polymer ?
#
loop_
_entity_poly.entity_id
_entity_poly.type
_entity_poly.pdbx_seq_one_letter_code
_entity_poly.pdbx_strand_id
1 'polypeptide(L)'
;MTATAWIALGMLIVASAITVWRTVRPASSVGDRAVAFDMLASLIQCSLFVGAVIVGDGLLVDLALVLGLLGFLSSVTVARFVERTGG
;
A
#
# COMPACT_ATOMS: atom_id res chain seq x y z
N MET A 1 -16.69 -17.56 -9.31
CA MET A 1 -15.52 -17.23 -8.47
C MET A 1 -14.67 -16.10 -9.05
N THR A 2 -14.61 -15.92 -10.38
CA THR A 2 -13.84 -14.83 -11.00
C THR A 2 -14.53 -13.46 -10.94
N ALA A 3 -15.86 -13.40 -11.06
CA ALA A 3 -16.61 -12.13 -11.01
C ALA A 3 -16.40 -11.35 -9.69
N THR A 4 -16.36 -12.05 -8.56
CA THR A 4 -16.09 -11.45 -7.24
C THR A 4 -14.67 -10.87 -7.15
N ALA A 5 -13.69 -11.52 -7.77
CA ALA A 5 -12.31 -11.02 -7.80
C ALA A 5 -12.19 -9.75 -8.64
N TRP A 6 -12.87 -9.69 -9.80
CA TRP A 6 -12.91 -8.47 -10.63
C TRP A 6 -13.62 -7.30 -9.94
N ILE A 7 -14.72 -7.55 -9.23
CA ILE A 7 -15.41 -6.52 -8.44
C ILE A 7 -14.50 -6.01 -7.32
N ALA A 8 -13.85 -6.92 -6.59
CA ALA A 8 -12.91 -6.55 -5.52
C ALA A 8 -11.74 -5.73 -6.06
N LEU A 9 -11.16 -6.13 -7.19
CA LEU A 9 -10.07 -5.39 -7.84
C LEU A 9 -10.52 -3.99 -8.27
N GLY A 10 -11.72 -3.87 -8.84
CA GLY A 10 -12.31 -2.57 -9.17
C GLY A 10 -12.47 -1.67 -7.96
N MET A 11 -12.99 -2.21 -6.84
CA MET A 11 -13.10 -1.46 -5.58
C MET A 11 -11.75 -1.02 -5.03
N LEU A 12 -10.72 -1.87 -5.09
CA LEU A 12 -9.37 -1.55 -4.63
C LEU A 12 -8.72 -0.45 -5.48
N ILE A 13 -8.92 -0.46 -6.80
CA ILE A 13 -8.44 0.61 -7.69
C ILE A 13 -9.14 1.93 -7.38
N VAL A 14 -10.45 1.92 -7.15
CA VAL A 14 -11.19 3.13 -6.77
C VAL A 14 -10.71 3.66 -5.41
N ALA A 15 -10.53 2.77 -4.43
CA ALA A 15 -10.01 3.14 -3.13
C ALA A 15 -8.59 3.73 -3.21
N SER A 16 -7.71 3.13 -4.02
CA SER A 16 -6.34 3.63 -4.19
C SER A 16 -6.31 5.00 -4.87
N ALA A 17 -7.15 5.23 -5.88
CA ALA A 17 -7.29 6.53 -6.53
C ALA A 17 -7.79 7.62 -5.55
N ILE A 18 -8.77 7.30 -4.71
CA ILE A 18 -9.25 8.21 -3.66
C ILE A 18 -8.14 8.53 -2.65
N THR A 19 -7.38 7.51 -2.23
CA THR A 19 -6.25 7.69 -1.30
C THR A 19 -5.17 8.57 -1.91
N VAL A 20 -4.77 8.34 -3.17
CA VAL A 20 -3.82 9.22 -3.89
C VAL A 20 -4.31 10.66 -3.89
N TRP A 21 -5.58 10.86 -4.25
CA TRP A 21 -6.17 12.20 -4.32
C TRP A 21 -6.19 12.89 -2.94
N ARG A 22 -6.40 12.13 -1.85
CA ARG A 22 -6.27 12.65 -0.49
C ARG A 22 -4.83 13.00 -0.13
N THR A 23 -3.85 12.15 -0.48
CA THR A 23 -2.43 12.36 -0.18
C THR A 23 -1.86 13.61 -0.84
N VAL A 24 -2.30 13.93 -2.06
CA VAL A 24 -1.81 15.10 -2.83
C VAL A 24 -2.40 16.42 -2.31
N ARG A 25 -3.48 16.40 -1.53
CA ARG A 25 -4.14 17.63 -1.06
C ARG A 25 -3.25 18.41 -0.08
N PRO A 26 -2.96 19.71 -0.34
CA PRO A 26 -2.02 20.50 0.44
C PRO A 26 -2.36 20.66 1.93
N ALA A 27 -3.65 20.59 2.28
CA ALA A 27 -4.16 20.82 3.63
C ALA A 27 -3.83 19.71 4.66
N SER A 28 -3.20 18.62 4.23
CA SER A 28 -2.92 17.45 5.06
C SER A 28 -1.58 17.59 5.81
N SER A 29 -1.61 17.42 7.13
CA SER A 29 -0.46 17.42 8.04
C SER A 29 0.59 16.37 7.63
N VAL A 30 1.87 16.57 7.98
CA VAL A 30 2.97 15.64 7.64
C VAL A 30 2.67 14.21 8.12
N GLY A 31 2.06 14.06 9.31
CA GLY A 31 1.65 12.75 9.83
C GLY A 31 0.48 12.12 9.05
N ASP A 32 -0.49 12.92 8.61
CA ASP A 32 -1.65 12.44 7.84
C ASP A 32 -1.22 11.93 6.45
N ARG A 33 -0.19 12.55 5.85
CA ARG A 33 0.43 12.05 4.62
C ARG A 33 1.15 10.72 4.80
N ALA A 34 1.82 10.51 5.93
CA ALA A 34 2.49 9.24 6.23
C ALA A 34 1.48 8.09 6.38
N VAL A 35 0.37 8.32 7.10
CA VAL A 35 -0.72 7.35 7.24
C VAL A 35 -1.40 7.09 5.89
N ALA A 36 -1.63 8.13 5.09
CA ALA A 36 -2.21 7.97 3.75
C ALA A 36 -1.30 7.16 2.82
N PHE A 37 0.03 7.30 2.95
CA PHE A 37 1.00 6.52 2.19
C PHE A 37 1.02 5.04 2.60
N ASP A 38 0.94 4.75 3.91
CA ASP A 38 0.83 3.39 4.44
C ASP A 38 -0.47 2.69 3.96
N MET A 39 -1.59 3.42 4.01
CA MET A 39 -2.86 2.93 3.48
C MET A 39 -2.79 2.66 1.97
N LEU A 40 -2.09 3.51 1.22
CA LEU A 40 -1.88 3.30 -0.21
C LEU A 40 -1.03 2.05 -0.50
N ALA A 41 0.04 1.82 0.27
CA ALA A 41 0.85 0.62 0.16
C ALA A 41 0.03 -0.64 0.45
N SER A 42 -0.80 -0.60 1.50
CA SER A 42 -1.72 -1.70 1.85
C SER A 42 -2.73 -1.99 0.74
N LEU A 43 -3.31 -0.96 0.11
CA LEU A 43 -4.23 -1.12 -1.03
C LEU A 43 -3.56 -1.74 -2.25
N ILE A 44 -2.32 -1.36 -2.55
CA ILE A 44 -1.52 -1.97 -3.61
C ILE A 44 -1.29 -3.45 -3.30
N GLN A 45 -0.92 -3.77 -2.06
CA GLN A 45 -0.66 -5.15 -1.65
C GLN A 45 -1.93 -6.03 -1.74
N CYS A 46 -3.09 -5.53 -1.31
CA CYS A 46 -4.38 -6.21 -1.51
C CYS A 46 -4.69 -6.42 -3.00
N SER A 47 -4.38 -5.44 -3.85
CA SER A 47 -4.62 -5.55 -5.30
C SER A 47 -3.74 -6.63 -5.93
N LEU A 48 -2.51 -6.80 -5.46
CA LEU A 48 -1.62 -7.89 -5.89
C LEU A 48 -2.15 -9.27 -5.51
N PHE A 49 -2.66 -9.43 -4.28
CA PHE A 49 -3.28 -10.70 -3.87
C PHE A 49 -4.50 -11.05 -4.72
N VAL A 50 -5.38 -10.08 -4.99
CA VAL A 50 -6.54 -10.30 -5.87
C VAL A 50 -6.09 -10.59 -7.31
N GLY A 51 -5.06 -9.90 -7.79
CA GLY A 51 -4.43 -10.16 -9.08
C GLY A 51 -3.88 -11.58 -9.19
N ALA A 52 -3.23 -12.09 -8.14
CA ALA A 52 -2.71 -13.45 -8.08
C ALA A 52 -3.82 -14.49 -8.28
N VAL A 53 -5.00 -14.25 -7.69
CA VAL A 53 -6.17 -15.12 -7.85
C VAL A 53 -6.72 -15.07 -9.29
N ILE A 54 -6.67 -13.92 -9.95
CA ILE A 54 -7.17 -13.76 -11.33
C ILE A 54 -6.21 -14.39 -12.34
N VAL A 55 -4.91 -14.15 -12.20
CA VAL A 55 -3.87 -14.64 -13.12
C VAL A 55 -3.54 -16.11 -12.87
N GLY A 56 -3.63 -16.55 -11.61
CA GLY A 56 -3.25 -17.91 -11.20
C GLY A 56 -1.74 -18.11 -11.06
N ASP A 57 -0.97 -17.02 -10.96
CA ASP A 57 0.50 -17.04 -10.84
C ASP A 57 0.94 -16.58 -9.44
N GLY A 58 1.86 -17.32 -8.83
CA GLY A 58 2.45 -17.04 -7.52
C GLY A 58 3.35 -15.81 -7.50
N LEU A 59 3.83 -15.33 -8.65
CA LEU A 59 4.72 -14.16 -8.75
C LEU A 59 4.11 -12.90 -8.09
N LEU A 60 2.80 -12.72 -8.21
CA LEU A 60 2.10 -11.58 -7.60
C LEU A 60 2.05 -11.70 -6.06
N VAL A 61 2.02 -12.92 -5.53
CA VAL A 61 2.11 -13.19 -4.08
C VAL A 61 3.52 -12.91 -3.57
N ASP A 62 4.54 -13.32 -4.31
CA ASP A 62 5.94 -13.03 -3.97
C ASP A 62 6.21 -11.51 -3.97
N LEU A 63 5.69 -10.80 -4.97
CA LEU A 63 5.80 -9.34 -5.04
C LEU A 63 5.05 -8.66 -3.89
N ALA A 64 3.85 -9.14 -3.54
CA ALA A 64 3.10 -8.64 -2.39
C ALA A 64 3.87 -8.85 -1.08
N LEU A 65 4.53 -9.99 -0.93
CA LEU A 65 5.36 -10.31 0.24
C LEU A 65 6.56 -9.36 0.35
N VAL A 66 7.29 -9.18 -0.75
CA VAL A 66 8.45 -8.27 -0.81
C VAL A 66 8.03 -6.82 -0.52
N LEU A 67 6.92 -6.35 -1.08
CA LEU A 67 6.40 -5.01 -0.81
C LEU A 67 6.04 -4.81 0.67
N GLY A 68 5.42 -5.80 1.30
CA GLY A 68 5.11 -5.75 2.73
C GLY A 68 6.37 -5.63 3.59
N LEU A 69 7.42 -6.39 3.25
CA LEU A 69 8.72 -6.31 3.92
C LEU A 69 9.39 -4.94 3.70
N LEU A 70 9.33 -4.40 2.47
CA LEU A 70 9.89 -3.08 2.14
C LEU A 70 9.15 -1.95 2.87
N GLY A 71 7.82 -2.03 3.00
CA GLY A 71 7.02 -1.07 3.76
C GLY A 71 7.40 -1.06 5.24
N PHE A 72 7.53 -2.25 5.84
CA PHE A 72 7.99 -2.38 7.22
C PHE A 72 9.41 -1.83 7.41
N LEU A 73 10.33 -2.19 6.51
CA LEU A 73 11.71 -1.70 6.53
C LEU A 73 11.77 -0.17 6.48
N SER A 74 10.97 0.45 5.62
CA SER A 74 10.88 1.91 5.51
C SER A 74 10.48 2.56 6.84
N SER A 75 9.47 2.02 7.52
CA SER A 75 9.03 2.51 8.84
C SER A 75 10.15 2.40 9.89
N VAL A 76 10.85 1.27 9.94
CA VAL A 76 12.01 1.06 10.84
C VAL A 76 13.14 2.03 10.52
N THR A 77 13.45 2.25 9.24
CA THR A 77 14.49 3.20 8.82
C THR A 77 14.17 4.61 9.27
N VAL A 78 12.92 5.07 9.13
CA VAL A 78 12.49 6.39 9.60
C VAL A 78 12.61 6.50 11.11
N ALA A 79 12.16 5.50 11.87
CA ALA A 79 12.28 5.48 13.32
C ALA A 79 13.75 5.57 13.78
N ARG A 80 14.64 4.80 13.15
CA ARG A 80 16.09 4.83 13.42
C ARG A 80 16.74 6.16 13.03
N PHE A 81 16.29 6.80 11.95
CA PHE A 81 16.79 8.10 11.53
C PHE A 81 16.43 9.19 12.56
N VAL A 82 15.19 9.18 13.06
CA VAL A 82 14.72 10.10 14.09
C VAL A 82 15.49 9.89 15.40
N GLU A 83 15.69 8.63 15.83
CA GLU A 83 16.46 8.27 17.02
C GLU A 83 17.92 8.78 16.95
N ARG A 84 18.56 8.70 15.77
CA ARG A 84 19.94 9.18 15.56
C ARG A 84 20.07 10.70 15.43
N THR A 85 19.02 11.40 15.03
CA THR A 85 19.06 12.84 14.76
C THR A 85 18.55 13.67 15.95
N GLY A 86 17.73 13.08 16.81
CA GLY A 86 17.15 13.74 17.99
C GLY A 86 17.87 13.48 19.32
N GLY A 87 19.07 12.90 19.30
CA GLY A 87 19.90 12.60 20.47
C GLY A 87 21.21 13.36 20.48
#